data_AF-A0A4U3LWQ8-F1
#
_entry.id   AF-A0A4U3LWQ8-F1
#
_cell.length_a   1.000
_cell.length_b   1.000
_cell.length_c   1.000
_cell.angle_alpha   90.00
_cell.angle_beta   90.00
_cell.angle_gamma   90.00
#
_symmetry.space_group_name_H-M   'P 1'
#
loop_
_entity.id
_entity.type
_entity.pdbx_description
1 polymer ?
#
loop_
_entity_poly.entity_id
_entity_poly.type
_entity_poly.pdbx_seq_one_letter_code
_entity_poly.pdbx_strand_id
1 'polypeptide(L)'
;MPFDEARYVREVLDPARAAGAPPDDLLVRYALGRDLADVGDTVKAVRQCWRRQRGQLKFRRLVDRLEADHARLAPIFDAAAGGDLGPLRGALAEAGERDRARLDEARRRLDDAAGRLRMVTPEVADGIARSTGCDLRPLARELGVVVQEPEALPPGSPYAAYDRVREALDTLRVRHLAAFVLGEAGPYRVLRPSSLPLAAVEAEWRRKTRGPWTTAADTLLTALKSDPAALIRFDLVTRLRERVREHPYDDTLLRYAVDDLGLESGEARRLVFAVRQETGVAGGPEARLRELADAGEIHAAADLAATLTDLDGPAAELAAEIRARL
;
A
#
# COMPACT_ATOMS: atom_id res chain seq x y z
N MET A 1 36.11 -5.68 21.12
CA MET A 1 36.44 -6.15 19.74
C MET A 1 37.09 -4.99 19.01
N PRO A 2 38.23 -5.18 18.32
CA PRO A 2 38.87 -4.09 17.58
C PRO A 2 37.95 -3.60 16.45
N PHE A 3 37.99 -2.30 16.19
CA PHE A 3 37.24 -1.65 15.11
C PHE A 3 37.69 -2.18 13.74
N ASP A 4 36.78 -2.74 12.97
CA ASP A 4 37.00 -3.22 11.60
C ASP A 4 36.58 -2.15 10.59
N GLU A 5 37.57 -1.45 10.03
CA GLU A 5 37.35 -0.38 9.05
C GLU A 5 36.72 -0.86 7.75
N ALA A 6 37.15 -2.01 7.22
CA ALA A 6 36.63 -2.50 5.94
C ALA A 6 35.16 -2.87 6.06
N ARG A 7 34.79 -3.49 7.18
CA ARG A 7 33.41 -3.78 7.53
C ARG A 7 32.59 -2.50 7.72
N TYR A 8 33.10 -1.52 8.47
CA TYR A 8 32.41 -0.26 8.71
C TYR A 8 32.14 0.53 7.43
N VAL A 9 33.10 0.58 6.51
CA VAL A 9 32.91 1.25 5.21
C VAL A 9 31.77 0.56 4.43
N ARG A 10 31.79 -0.77 4.34
CA ARG A 10 30.80 -1.54 3.59
C ARG A 10 29.40 -1.50 4.20
N GLU A 11 29.31 -1.60 5.52
CA GLU A 11 28.03 -1.75 6.24
C GLU A 11 27.42 -0.43 6.71
N VAL A 12 28.22 0.65 6.82
CA VAL A 12 27.77 1.94 7.33
C VAL A 12 27.97 3.07 6.32
N LEU A 13 29.19 3.29 5.84
CA LEU A 13 29.47 4.45 4.98
C LEU A 13 28.91 4.31 3.57
N ASP A 14 29.00 3.13 2.94
CA ASP A 14 28.44 2.90 1.61
C ASP A 14 26.90 3.04 1.58
N PRO A 15 26.13 2.45 2.52
CA PRO A 15 24.70 2.68 2.64
C PRO A 15 24.35 4.14 2.95
N ALA A 16 25.04 4.79 3.90
CA ALA A 16 24.81 6.19 4.23
C ALA A 16 25.09 7.12 3.04
N ARG A 17 26.10 6.79 2.22
CA ARG A 17 26.39 7.51 0.97
C ARG A 17 25.26 7.33 -0.03
N ALA A 18 24.73 6.12 -0.20
CA ALA A 18 23.61 5.85 -1.09
C ALA A 18 22.34 6.59 -0.64
N ALA A 19 22.10 6.67 0.68
CA ALA A 19 21.00 7.43 1.27
C ALA A 19 21.22 8.95 1.28
N GLY A 20 22.45 9.42 1.06
CA GLY A 20 22.79 10.85 1.10
C GLY A 20 22.81 11.48 2.51
N ALA A 21 22.70 10.67 3.57
CA ALA A 21 22.59 11.12 4.95
C ALA A 21 23.37 10.20 5.92
N PRO A 22 23.97 10.77 7.00
CA PRO A 22 24.49 9.99 8.12
C PRO A 22 23.44 9.08 8.75
N PRO A 23 23.82 7.90 9.30
CA PRO A 23 22.89 7.08 10.08
C PRO A 23 22.42 7.82 11.33
N ASP A 24 21.11 7.89 11.59
CA ASP A 24 20.55 8.53 12.79
C ASP A 24 20.97 7.81 14.09
N ASP A 25 21.04 6.48 14.07
CA ASP A 25 21.43 5.66 15.20
C ASP A 25 22.93 5.88 15.54
N LEU A 26 23.18 6.40 16.74
CA LEU A 26 24.53 6.67 17.24
C LEU A 26 25.35 5.40 17.45
N LEU A 27 24.73 4.26 17.76
CA LEU A 27 25.43 2.98 17.88
C LEU A 27 26.00 2.55 16.53
N VAL A 28 25.19 2.63 15.47
CA VAL A 28 25.63 2.33 14.10
C VAL A 28 26.64 3.36 13.61
N ARG A 29 26.34 4.66 13.81
CA ARG A 29 27.19 5.77 13.36
C ARG A 29 28.60 5.68 13.94
N TYR A 30 28.74 5.34 15.22
CA TYR A 30 30.02 5.25 15.91
C TYR A 30 30.51 3.81 16.15
N ALA A 31 29.89 2.82 15.50
CA ALA A 31 30.22 1.40 15.65
C ALA A 31 30.31 0.94 17.12
N LEU A 32 29.46 1.49 17.99
CA LEU A 32 29.48 1.20 19.42
C LEU A 32 28.83 -0.16 19.69
N GLY A 33 29.44 -0.92 20.61
CA GLY A 33 28.86 -2.15 21.12
C GLY A 33 27.75 -1.88 22.15
N ARG A 34 27.11 -2.97 22.60
CA ARG A 34 26.23 -2.92 23.79
C ARG A 34 26.99 -2.60 25.07
N ASP A 35 28.28 -2.94 25.11
CA ASP A 35 29.21 -2.53 26.15
C ASP A 35 29.85 -1.19 25.75
N LEU A 36 29.71 -0.20 26.63
CA LEU A 36 30.18 1.17 26.42
C LEU A 36 31.53 1.45 27.12
N ALA A 37 32.23 0.40 27.56
CA ALA A 37 33.53 0.54 28.23
C ALA A 37 34.60 1.26 27.37
N ASP A 38 34.65 0.97 26.07
CA ASP A 38 35.70 1.45 25.15
C ASP A 38 35.23 2.54 24.18
N VAL A 39 34.23 3.34 24.58
CA VAL A 39 33.60 4.35 23.70
C VAL A 39 34.63 5.35 23.15
N GLY A 40 35.52 5.86 23.99
CA GLY A 40 36.53 6.85 23.58
C GLY A 40 37.45 6.33 22.47
N ASP A 41 37.98 5.12 22.64
CA ASP A 41 38.87 4.49 21.66
C ASP A 41 38.13 4.13 20.37
N THR A 42 36.88 3.64 20.49
CA THR A 42 36.05 3.30 19.34
C THR A 42 35.71 4.53 18.51
N VAL A 43 35.26 5.63 19.15
CA VAL A 43 34.95 6.89 18.49
C VAL A 43 36.19 7.47 17.81
N LYS A 44 37.36 7.40 18.46
CA LYS A 44 38.63 7.84 17.88
C LYS A 44 38.98 7.03 16.62
N ALA A 45 38.83 5.71 16.66
CA ALA A 45 39.09 4.83 15.52
C ALA A 45 38.14 5.12 14.34
N VAL A 46 36.84 5.30 14.61
CA VAL A 46 35.82 5.67 13.62
C VAL A 46 36.14 7.01 12.96
N ARG A 47 36.50 8.04 13.75
CA ARG A 47 36.86 9.35 13.19
C ARG A 47 38.13 9.28 12.34
N GLN A 48 39.10 8.46 12.72
CA GLN A 48 40.27 8.23 11.89
C GLN A 48 39.90 7.59 10.55
N CYS A 49 38.96 6.63 10.56
CA CYS A 49 38.39 6.08 9.33
C CYS A 49 37.73 7.17 8.48
N TRP A 50 36.86 8.00 9.04
CA TRP A 50 36.22 9.11 8.31
C TRP A 50 37.24 10.01 7.62
N ARG A 51 38.30 10.41 8.34
CA ARG A 51 39.38 11.25 7.77
C ARG A 51 40.10 10.56 6.62
N ARG A 52 40.35 9.25 6.70
CA ARG A 52 40.90 8.47 5.57
C ARG A 52 39.94 8.44 4.38
N GLN A 53 38.65 8.19 4.63
CA GLN A 53 37.64 8.13 3.56
C GLN A 53 37.32 9.50 2.95
N ARG A 54 37.54 10.62 3.66
CA ARG A 54 37.39 11.99 3.15
C ARG A 54 38.19 12.26 1.87
N GLY A 55 39.33 11.58 1.70
CA GLY A 55 40.17 11.67 0.50
C GLY A 55 39.47 11.16 -0.76
N GLN A 56 38.47 10.29 -0.63
CA GLN A 56 37.69 9.78 -1.75
C GLN A 56 36.51 10.71 -2.05
N LEU A 57 36.44 11.21 -3.30
CA LEU A 57 35.39 12.15 -3.73
C LEU A 57 33.98 11.64 -3.45
N LYS A 58 33.74 10.33 -3.57
CA LYS A 58 32.44 9.71 -3.29
C LYS A 58 31.97 9.84 -1.84
N PHE A 59 32.88 10.01 -0.88
CA PHE A 59 32.56 10.11 0.55
C PHE A 59 32.72 11.52 1.13
N ARG A 60 33.40 12.44 0.44
CA ARG A 60 33.76 13.77 0.96
C ARG A 60 32.57 14.51 1.60
N ARG A 61 31.45 14.65 0.87
CA ARG A 61 30.24 15.34 1.38
C ARG A 61 29.64 14.67 2.61
N LEU A 62 29.60 13.33 2.63
CA LEU A 62 29.08 12.57 3.76
C LEU A 62 29.97 12.75 5.00
N VAL A 63 31.28 12.65 4.83
CA VAL A 63 32.25 12.82 5.92
C VAL A 63 32.23 14.23 6.49
N ASP A 64 32.11 15.26 5.65
CA ASP A 64 31.99 16.65 6.10
C ASP A 64 30.76 16.83 7.01
N ARG A 65 29.64 16.18 6.65
CA ARG A 65 28.42 16.18 7.48
C ARG A 65 28.60 15.39 8.78
N LEU A 66 29.24 14.23 8.72
CA LEU A 66 29.54 13.41 9.91
C LEU A 66 30.42 14.15 10.93
N GLU A 67 31.48 14.83 10.46
CA GLU A 67 32.37 15.62 11.34
C GLU A 67 31.64 16.85 11.90
N ALA A 68 30.77 17.52 11.12
CA ALA A 68 29.95 18.62 11.60
C ALA A 68 28.93 18.19 12.67
N ASP A 69 28.30 17.03 12.50
CA ASP A 69 27.40 16.45 13.51
C ASP A 69 28.18 16.00 14.75
N HIS A 70 29.36 15.41 14.57
CA HIS A 70 30.23 15.02 15.68
C HIS A 70 30.64 16.23 16.53
N ALA A 71 30.93 17.39 15.94
CA ALA A 71 31.26 18.60 16.70
C ALA A 71 30.16 18.97 17.71
N ARG A 72 28.89 18.70 17.40
CA ARG A 72 27.76 18.93 18.32
C ARG A 72 27.67 17.87 19.41
N LEU A 73 28.06 16.63 19.09
CA LEU A 73 28.03 15.48 20.00
C LEU A 73 29.31 15.31 20.81
N ALA A 74 30.37 16.06 20.50
CA ALA A 74 31.68 15.94 21.14
C ALA A 74 31.61 16.01 22.68
N PRO A 75 30.84 16.93 23.30
CA PRO A 75 30.74 16.98 24.76
C PRO A 75 30.21 15.69 25.39
N ILE A 76 29.31 14.98 24.71
CA ILE A 76 28.73 13.72 25.18
C ILE A 76 29.79 12.61 25.14
N PHE A 77 30.60 12.56 24.08
CA PHE A 77 31.66 11.57 23.94
C PHE A 77 32.88 11.87 24.81
N ASP A 78 33.18 13.15 25.05
CA ASP A 78 34.25 13.58 25.95
C ASP A 78 33.90 13.22 27.40
N ALA A 79 32.64 13.42 27.83
CA ALA A 79 32.16 12.97 29.13
C ALA A 79 32.26 11.44 29.28
N ALA A 80 31.85 10.69 28.25
CA ALA A 80 31.97 9.24 28.23
C ALA A 80 33.42 8.75 28.32
N ALA A 81 34.35 9.42 27.60
CA ALA A 81 35.78 9.13 27.69
C ALA A 81 36.38 9.47 29.06
N GLY A 82 35.81 10.45 29.76
CA GLY A 82 36.14 10.79 31.16
C GLY A 82 35.51 9.86 32.21
N GLY A 83 34.74 8.85 31.79
CA GLY A 83 34.10 7.87 32.67
C GLY A 83 32.64 8.16 33.03
N ASP A 84 32.08 9.30 32.63
CA ASP A 84 30.66 9.61 32.80
C ASP A 84 29.84 9.17 31.57
N LEU A 85 29.27 7.97 31.65
CA LEU A 85 28.40 7.42 30.61
C LEU A 85 26.97 7.95 30.66
N GLY A 86 26.59 8.75 31.67
CA GLY A 86 25.23 9.25 31.86
C GLY A 86 24.68 9.99 30.64
N PRO A 87 25.38 11.03 30.14
CA PRO A 87 24.94 11.80 28.97
C PRO A 87 24.81 10.94 27.70
N LEU A 88 25.73 10.01 27.48
CA LEU A 88 25.69 9.11 26.32
C LEU A 88 24.51 8.14 26.40
N ARG A 89 24.27 7.54 27.56
CA ARG A 89 23.10 6.67 27.77
C ARG A 89 21.79 7.42 27.60
N GLY A 90 21.70 8.66 28.07
CA GLY A 90 20.55 9.54 27.86
C GLY A 90 20.29 9.79 26.38
N ALA A 91 21.30 10.21 25.63
CA ALA A 91 21.19 10.46 24.19
C ALA A 91 20.80 9.19 23.40
N LEU A 92 21.35 8.04 23.77
CA LEU A 92 20.99 6.75 23.17
C LEU A 92 19.55 6.34 23.49
N ALA A 93 19.11 6.54 24.73
CA ALA A 93 17.73 6.27 25.13
C ALA A 93 16.75 7.17 24.38
N GLU A 94 17.01 8.48 24.30
CA GLU A 94 16.18 9.43 23.57
C GLU A 94 16.11 9.12 22.07
N ALA A 95 17.23 8.71 21.45
CA ALA A 95 17.22 8.24 20.06
C ALA A 95 16.36 6.98 19.90
N GLY A 96 16.51 6.02 20.81
CA GLY A 96 15.70 4.79 20.81
C GLY A 96 14.21 5.03 21.04
N GLU A 97 13.83 6.00 21.88
CA GLU A 97 12.43 6.43 22.05
C GLU A 97 11.89 7.04 20.75
N ARG A 98 12.65 7.91 20.09
CA ARG A 98 12.25 8.50 18.80
C ARG A 98 12.08 7.45 17.71
N ASP A 99 12.96 6.46 17.63
CA ASP A 99 12.87 5.39 16.65
C ASP A 99 11.66 4.49 16.92
N ARG A 100 11.38 4.16 18.18
CA ARG A 100 10.17 3.44 18.56
C ARG A 100 8.90 4.22 18.23
N ALA A 101 8.86 5.52 18.56
CA ALA A 101 7.73 6.36 18.22
C ALA A 101 7.49 6.44 16.71
N ARG A 102 8.54 6.56 15.90
CA ARG A 102 8.45 6.52 14.42
C ARG A 102 7.90 5.19 13.92
N LEU A 103 8.36 4.07 14.49
CA LEU A 103 7.89 2.73 14.13
C LEU A 103 6.43 2.49 14.54
N ASP A 104 6.04 2.89 15.74
CA ASP A 104 4.67 2.76 16.24
C ASP A 104 3.71 3.62 15.39
N GLU A 105 4.15 4.82 15.00
CA GLU A 105 3.41 5.67 14.06
C GLU A 105 3.28 5.04 12.68
N ALA A 106 4.37 4.50 12.14
CA ALA A 106 4.35 3.78 10.87
C ALA A 106 3.40 2.57 10.92
N ARG A 107 3.39 1.83 12.03
CA ARG A 107 2.52 0.68 12.27
C ARG A 107 1.05 1.10 12.26
N ARG A 108 0.72 2.14 13.03
CA ARG A 108 -0.64 2.69 13.12
C ARG A 108 -1.13 3.15 11.74
N ARG A 109 -0.36 4.01 11.06
CA ARG A 109 -0.71 4.52 9.73
C ARG A 109 -0.89 3.40 8.70
N LEU A 110 -0.04 2.38 8.73
CA LEU A 110 -0.15 1.24 7.81
C LEU A 110 -1.38 0.38 8.11
N ASP A 111 -1.68 0.12 9.39
CA ASP A 111 -2.86 -0.64 9.81
C ASP A 111 -4.15 0.09 9.40
N ASP A 112 -4.20 1.40 9.67
CA ASP A 112 -5.33 2.28 9.33
C ASP A 112 -5.54 2.34 7.81
N ALA A 113 -4.47 2.59 7.04
CA ALA A 113 -4.54 2.66 5.58
C ALA A 113 -4.94 1.33 4.93
N ALA A 114 -4.49 0.20 5.50
CA ALA A 114 -4.82 -1.13 4.99
C ALA A 114 -6.25 -1.55 5.31
N GLY A 115 -6.81 -1.01 6.40
CA GLY A 115 -8.16 -1.28 6.86
C GLY A 115 -8.50 -2.77 6.98
N ARG A 116 -9.77 -3.10 6.74
CA ARG A 116 -10.26 -4.49 6.77
C ARG A 116 -9.77 -5.34 5.60
N LEU A 117 -9.50 -4.71 4.46
CA LEU A 117 -8.99 -5.40 3.29
C LEU A 117 -7.57 -5.92 3.50
N ARG A 118 -6.79 -5.33 4.42
CA ARG A 118 -5.36 -5.61 4.61
C ARG A 118 -4.57 -5.40 3.32
N MET A 119 -4.92 -4.36 2.57
CA MET A 119 -4.30 -4.03 1.27
C MET A 119 -4.03 -2.53 1.17
N VAL A 120 -2.87 -2.15 0.62
CA VAL A 120 -2.51 -0.75 0.34
C VAL A 120 -1.85 -0.63 -1.03
N THR A 121 -1.96 0.54 -1.65
CA THR A 121 -1.23 0.83 -2.89
C THR A 121 0.25 1.10 -2.58
N PRO A 122 1.16 0.87 -3.55
CA PRO A 122 2.57 1.24 -3.39
C PRO A 122 2.76 2.72 -3.08
N GLU A 123 1.96 3.60 -3.68
CA GLU A 123 2.01 5.04 -3.44
C GLU A 123 1.72 5.41 -1.97
N VAL A 124 0.68 4.81 -1.38
CA VAL A 124 0.32 5.06 0.03
C VAL A 124 1.41 4.52 0.96
N ALA A 125 1.93 3.32 0.68
CA ALA A 125 3.04 2.75 1.44
C ALA A 125 4.29 3.64 1.35
N ASP A 126 4.64 4.12 0.17
CA ASP A 126 5.78 5.02 -0.03
C ASP A 126 5.56 6.37 0.67
N GLY A 127 4.33 6.90 0.68
CA GLY A 127 3.95 8.11 1.42
C GLY A 127 4.18 7.96 2.92
N ILE A 128 3.71 6.85 3.50
CA ILE A 128 3.92 6.53 4.92
C ILE A 128 5.43 6.38 5.19
N ALA A 129 6.16 5.62 4.38
CA ALA A 129 7.60 5.40 4.52
C ALA A 129 8.39 6.71 4.49
N ARG A 130 8.05 7.62 3.57
CA ARG A 130 8.66 8.96 3.51
C ARG A 130 8.36 9.80 4.74
N SER A 131 7.13 9.76 5.24
CA SER A 131 6.71 10.56 6.40
C SER A 131 7.33 10.09 7.72
N THR A 132 7.50 8.78 7.90
CA THR A 132 8.02 8.19 9.14
C THR A 132 9.52 7.90 9.08
N GLY A 133 10.10 7.81 7.87
CA GLY A 133 11.48 7.40 7.64
C GLY A 133 11.71 5.91 7.86
N CYS A 134 10.66 5.09 7.90
CA CYS A 134 10.75 3.65 8.18
C CYS A 134 10.65 2.80 6.89
N ASP A 135 11.36 1.66 6.86
CA ASP A 135 11.09 0.61 5.86
C ASP A 135 9.82 -0.13 6.26
N LEU A 136 8.78 0.00 5.45
CA LEU A 136 7.48 -0.63 5.73
C LEU A 136 7.41 -2.10 5.33
N ARG A 137 8.35 -2.64 4.56
CA ARG A 137 8.26 -4.04 4.07
C ARG A 137 8.21 -5.06 5.21
N PRO A 138 9.04 -4.98 6.27
CA PRO A 138 8.93 -5.87 7.42
C PRO A 138 7.60 -5.69 8.16
N LEU A 139 7.17 -4.44 8.33
CA LEU A 139 5.95 -4.10 9.04
C LEU A 139 4.68 -4.59 8.32
N ALA A 140 4.63 -4.43 7.00
CA ALA A 140 3.54 -4.93 6.17
C ALA A 140 3.42 -6.46 6.30
N ARG A 141 4.53 -7.19 6.31
CA ARG A 141 4.52 -8.65 6.52
C ARG A 141 4.03 -9.02 7.91
N GLU A 142 4.47 -8.31 8.94
CA GLU A 142 4.03 -8.54 10.33
C GLU A 142 2.52 -8.33 10.48
N LEU A 143 1.98 -7.27 9.88
CA LEU A 143 0.56 -6.93 9.92
C LEU A 143 -0.30 -7.74 8.93
N GLY A 144 0.31 -8.57 8.09
CA GLY A 144 -0.39 -9.29 7.02
C GLY A 144 -0.98 -8.38 5.94
N VAL A 145 -0.39 -7.20 5.75
CA VAL A 145 -0.78 -6.19 4.75
C VAL A 145 -0.09 -6.48 3.43
N VAL A 146 -0.88 -6.53 2.36
CA VAL A 146 -0.41 -6.69 0.99
C VAL A 146 -0.25 -5.31 0.33
N VAL A 147 0.97 -5.00 -0.11
CA VAL A 147 1.25 -3.80 -0.92
C VAL A 147 1.14 -4.18 -2.40
N GLN A 148 0.12 -3.68 -3.10
CA GLN A 148 -0.14 -4.04 -4.49
C GLN A 148 -0.90 -2.93 -5.22
N GLU A 149 -0.61 -2.78 -6.52
CA GLU A 149 -1.43 -1.96 -7.40
C GLU A 149 -2.87 -2.49 -7.51
N PRO A 150 -3.88 -1.59 -7.58
CA PRO A 150 -5.27 -1.98 -7.81
C PRO A 150 -5.42 -2.73 -9.14
N GLU A 151 -6.39 -3.64 -9.21
CA GLU A 151 -6.70 -4.31 -10.47
C GLU A 151 -7.20 -3.30 -11.50
N ALA A 152 -6.71 -3.39 -12.73
CA ALA A 152 -7.28 -2.64 -13.85
C ALA A 152 -8.67 -3.22 -14.19
N LEU A 153 -9.71 -2.51 -13.75
CA LEU A 153 -11.09 -2.92 -13.98
C LEU A 153 -11.60 -2.41 -15.33
N PRO A 154 -12.53 -3.12 -16.00
CA PRO A 154 -13.06 -2.66 -17.27
C PRO A 154 -13.92 -1.39 -17.07
N PRO A 155 -13.62 -0.27 -17.75
CA PRO A 155 -14.34 1.00 -17.57
C PRO A 155 -15.73 0.98 -18.22
N GLY A 156 -15.95 0.09 -19.20
CA GLY A 156 -17.22 -0.07 -19.91
C GLY A 156 -17.42 -1.52 -20.36
N SER A 157 -18.63 -1.83 -20.79
CA SER A 157 -18.99 -3.18 -21.22
C SER A 157 -18.21 -3.58 -22.47
N PRO A 158 -17.59 -4.76 -22.52
CA PRO A 158 -17.00 -5.31 -23.74
C PRO A 158 -18.07 -5.81 -24.72
N TYR A 159 -19.35 -5.80 -24.35
CA TYR A 159 -20.48 -6.21 -25.18
C TYR A 159 -21.54 -5.10 -25.23
N ALA A 160 -21.84 -4.62 -26.44
CA ALA A 160 -22.70 -3.45 -26.66
C ALA A 160 -24.12 -3.61 -26.11
N ALA A 161 -24.68 -4.82 -26.13
CA ALA A 161 -26.04 -5.10 -25.65
C ALA A 161 -26.04 -5.76 -24.26
N TYR A 162 -25.18 -5.30 -23.35
CA TYR A 162 -25.05 -5.87 -22.01
C TYR A 162 -26.34 -5.79 -21.18
N ASP A 163 -27.19 -4.78 -21.40
CA ASP A 163 -28.48 -4.72 -20.70
C ASP A 163 -29.36 -5.94 -21.02
N ARG A 164 -29.33 -6.43 -22.28
CA ARG A 164 -30.02 -7.66 -22.67
C ARG A 164 -29.41 -8.91 -22.02
N VAL A 165 -28.11 -8.88 -21.70
CA VAL A 165 -27.44 -9.95 -20.96
C VAL A 165 -27.98 -9.99 -19.52
N ARG A 166 -28.18 -8.83 -18.87
CA ARG A 166 -28.80 -8.77 -17.53
C ARG A 166 -30.23 -9.29 -17.56
N GLU A 167 -31.05 -8.82 -18.48
CA GLU A 167 -32.44 -9.29 -18.64
C GLU A 167 -32.53 -10.81 -18.88
N ALA A 168 -31.61 -11.36 -19.67
CA ALA A 168 -31.53 -12.79 -19.92
C ALA A 168 -31.11 -13.58 -18.67
N LEU A 169 -30.15 -13.08 -17.87
CA LEU A 169 -29.78 -13.68 -16.59
C LEU A 169 -30.97 -13.71 -15.62
N ASP A 170 -31.72 -12.61 -15.52
CA ASP A 170 -32.91 -12.51 -14.67
C ASP A 170 -34.02 -13.48 -15.11
N THR A 171 -34.26 -13.58 -16.42
CA THR A 171 -35.21 -14.53 -17.01
C THR A 171 -34.85 -15.98 -16.69
N LEU A 172 -33.55 -16.30 -16.72
CA LEU A 172 -33.03 -17.63 -16.38
C LEU A 172 -32.88 -17.86 -14.87
N ARG A 173 -33.10 -16.83 -14.04
CA ARG A 173 -32.85 -16.82 -12.59
C ARG A 173 -31.40 -17.19 -12.23
N VAL A 174 -30.46 -16.81 -13.07
CA VAL A 174 -29.02 -17.02 -12.83
C VAL A 174 -28.42 -15.73 -12.29
N ARG A 175 -27.71 -15.81 -11.17
CA ARG A 175 -27.22 -14.65 -10.42
C ARG A 175 -26.33 -13.71 -11.24
N HIS A 176 -25.41 -14.27 -12.03
CA HIS A 176 -24.41 -13.54 -12.82
C HIS A 176 -23.77 -14.47 -13.86
N LEU A 177 -22.99 -13.91 -14.80
CA LEU A 177 -22.38 -14.68 -15.90
C LEU A 177 -21.41 -15.76 -15.44
N ALA A 178 -20.63 -15.53 -14.37
CA ALA A 178 -19.77 -16.59 -13.84
C ALA A 178 -20.56 -17.82 -13.40
N ALA A 179 -21.74 -17.66 -12.77
CA ALA A 179 -22.59 -18.78 -12.39
C ALA A 179 -23.16 -19.51 -13.61
N PHE A 180 -23.47 -18.77 -14.69
CA PHE A 180 -23.92 -19.36 -15.95
C PHE A 180 -22.85 -20.22 -16.62
N VAL A 181 -21.59 -19.77 -16.60
CA VAL A 181 -20.47 -20.41 -17.32
C VAL A 181 -19.76 -21.48 -16.50
N LEU A 182 -19.57 -21.25 -15.20
CA LEU A 182 -18.77 -22.10 -14.31
C LEU A 182 -19.63 -22.99 -13.41
N GLY A 183 -20.96 -22.83 -13.46
CA GLY A 183 -21.92 -23.51 -12.59
C GLY A 183 -22.29 -22.68 -11.36
N GLU A 184 -23.39 -23.03 -10.69
CA GLU A 184 -23.97 -22.21 -9.61
C GLU A 184 -23.15 -22.16 -8.31
N ALA A 185 -22.28 -23.16 -8.11
CA ALA A 185 -21.41 -23.26 -6.93
C ALA A 185 -20.03 -22.67 -7.25
N GLY A 186 -19.66 -21.60 -6.53
CA GLY A 186 -18.28 -21.11 -6.49
C GLY A 186 -17.34 -22.06 -5.74
N PRO A 187 -16.09 -21.65 -5.45
CA PRO A 187 -15.55 -20.30 -5.59
C PRO A 187 -15.07 -19.99 -7.02
N TYR A 188 -15.42 -18.81 -7.55
CA TYR A 188 -14.99 -18.37 -8.86
C TYR A 188 -13.65 -17.62 -8.81
N ARG A 189 -12.83 -17.83 -9.86
CA ARG A 189 -11.60 -17.09 -10.13
C ARG A 189 -11.68 -16.39 -11.48
N VAL A 190 -11.94 -15.08 -11.48
CA VAL A 190 -12.33 -14.25 -12.62
C VAL A 190 -11.30 -13.19 -12.99
N LEU A 191 -10.33 -12.85 -12.13
CA LEU A 191 -9.25 -11.93 -12.48
C LEU A 191 -8.26 -12.57 -13.45
N ARG A 192 -7.98 -13.86 -13.25
CA ARG A 192 -7.11 -14.67 -14.12
C ARG A 192 -7.74 -16.04 -14.33
N PRO A 193 -8.79 -16.15 -15.16
CA PRO A 193 -9.43 -17.43 -15.42
C PRO A 193 -8.43 -18.36 -16.14
N SER A 194 -8.27 -19.59 -15.63
CA SER A 194 -7.38 -20.58 -16.23
C SER A 194 -7.94 -21.16 -17.54
N SER A 195 -9.26 -21.37 -17.59
CA SER A 195 -10.02 -21.78 -18.78
C SER A 195 -11.52 -21.64 -18.52
N LEU A 196 -12.30 -21.38 -19.56
CA LEU A 196 -13.76 -21.29 -19.48
C LEU A 196 -14.40 -22.43 -20.30
N PRO A 197 -15.32 -23.24 -19.74
CA PRO A 197 -15.88 -24.43 -20.39
C PRO A 197 -17.00 -24.10 -21.39
N LEU A 198 -16.82 -23.08 -22.23
CA LEU A 198 -17.88 -22.50 -23.08
C LEU A 198 -18.52 -23.52 -24.02
N ALA A 199 -17.72 -24.39 -24.64
CA ALA A 199 -18.22 -25.43 -25.53
C ALA A 199 -19.10 -26.46 -24.79
N ALA A 200 -18.75 -26.79 -23.55
CA ALA A 200 -19.54 -27.71 -22.72
C ALA A 200 -20.86 -27.05 -22.28
N VAL A 201 -20.82 -25.77 -21.90
CA VAL A 201 -22.00 -24.98 -21.55
C VAL A 201 -22.94 -24.87 -22.76
N GLU A 202 -22.43 -24.54 -23.94
CA GLU A 202 -23.22 -24.48 -25.17
C GLU A 202 -23.85 -25.84 -25.50
N ALA A 203 -23.10 -26.93 -25.38
CA ALA A 203 -23.63 -28.28 -25.60
C ALA A 203 -24.69 -28.68 -24.57
N GLU A 204 -24.57 -28.27 -23.30
CA GLU A 204 -25.58 -28.50 -22.27
C GLU A 204 -26.89 -27.78 -22.60
N TRP A 205 -26.82 -26.49 -22.91
CA TRP A 205 -28.01 -25.69 -23.24
C TRP A 205 -28.69 -26.15 -24.52
N ARG A 206 -27.93 -26.63 -25.51
CA ARG A 206 -28.49 -27.25 -26.72
C ARG A 206 -29.20 -28.59 -26.45
N ARG A 207 -28.81 -29.33 -25.41
CA ARG A 207 -29.44 -30.61 -25.02
C ARG A 207 -30.75 -30.43 -24.26
N LYS A 208 -30.92 -29.31 -23.54
CA LYS A 208 -32.16 -29.00 -22.83
C LYS A 208 -33.30 -28.72 -23.82
N THR A 209 -34.49 -29.25 -23.57
CA THR A 209 -35.66 -29.13 -24.47
C THR A 209 -36.04 -27.68 -24.71
N ARG A 210 -36.20 -27.27 -25.97
CA ARG A 210 -36.57 -25.89 -26.33
C ARG A 210 -37.84 -25.45 -25.59
N GLY A 211 -37.80 -24.24 -25.03
CA GLY A 211 -38.88 -23.68 -24.23
C GLY A 211 -38.76 -22.15 -24.10
N PRO A 212 -39.55 -21.52 -23.20
CA PRO A 212 -39.58 -20.06 -23.04
C PRO A 212 -38.24 -19.42 -22.67
N TRP A 213 -37.31 -20.21 -22.14
CA TRP A 213 -35.98 -19.77 -21.69
C TRP A 213 -34.90 -19.84 -22.80
N THR A 214 -35.19 -20.44 -23.95
CA THR A 214 -34.21 -20.67 -25.03
C THR A 214 -33.65 -19.37 -25.59
N THR A 215 -34.49 -18.36 -25.82
CA THR A 215 -34.05 -17.04 -26.33
C THR A 215 -33.10 -16.34 -25.35
N ALA A 216 -33.33 -16.48 -24.05
CA ALA A 216 -32.44 -15.90 -23.03
C ALA A 216 -31.08 -16.63 -23.02
N ALA A 217 -31.07 -17.96 -23.07
CA ALA A 217 -29.83 -18.74 -23.15
C ALA A 217 -29.03 -18.43 -24.43
N ASP A 218 -29.68 -18.33 -25.58
CA ASP A 218 -29.04 -17.97 -26.85
C ASP A 218 -28.44 -16.55 -26.82
N THR A 219 -29.08 -15.62 -26.12
CA THR A 219 -28.57 -14.26 -25.89
C THR A 219 -27.27 -14.28 -25.11
N LEU A 220 -27.21 -15.03 -24.01
CA LEU A 220 -26.00 -15.19 -23.19
C LEU A 220 -24.88 -15.88 -23.98
N LEU A 221 -25.17 -16.99 -24.65
CA LEU A 221 -24.20 -17.72 -25.47
C LEU A 221 -23.65 -16.87 -26.61
N THR A 222 -24.48 -16.00 -27.20
CA THR A 222 -24.03 -15.06 -28.24
C THR A 222 -23.11 -13.98 -27.67
N ALA A 223 -23.44 -13.42 -26.51
CA ALA A 223 -22.60 -12.42 -25.85
C ALA A 223 -21.23 -13.00 -25.44
N LEU A 224 -21.19 -14.25 -24.97
CA LEU A 224 -19.96 -14.94 -24.57
C LEU A 224 -19.01 -15.30 -25.72
N LYS A 225 -19.42 -15.09 -27.00
CA LYS A 225 -18.54 -15.31 -28.17
C LYS A 225 -17.54 -14.19 -28.41
N SER A 226 -17.73 -12.99 -27.84
CA SER A 226 -16.81 -11.87 -28.06
C SER A 226 -15.56 -12.00 -27.20
N ASP A 227 -15.67 -11.67 -25.92
CA ASP A 227 -14.63 -11.84 -24.90
C ASP A 227 -15.30 -12.30 -23.59
N PRO A 228 -15.43 -13.62 -23.39
CA PRO A 228 -16.17 -14.18 -22.27
C PRO A 228 -15.51 -13.87 -20.93
N ALA A 229 -14.18 -13.85 -20.87
CA ALA A 229 -13.45 -13.54 -19.65
C ALA A 229 -13.62 -12.06 -19.27
N ALA A 230 -13.48 -11.15 -20.22
CA ALA A 230 -13.70 -9.73 -19.96
C ALA A 230 -15.16 -9.43 -19.60
N LEU A 231 -16.12 -10.09 -20.25
CA LEU A 231 -17.54 -9.89 -19.99
C LEU A 231 -17.96 -10.40 -18.61
N ILE A 232 -17.47 -11.58 -18.19
CA ILE A 232 -17.70 -12.11 -16.83
C ILE A 232 -17.11 -11.15 -15.79
N ARG A 233 -15.87 -10.69 -16.00
CA ARG A 233 -15.23 -9.73 -15.08
C ARG A 233 -16.00 -8.42 -15.02
N PHE A 234 -16.45 -7.90 -16.15
CA PHE A 234 -17.25 -6.68 -16.22
C PHE A 234 -18.59 -6.82 -15.49
N ASP A 235 -19.29 -7.95 -15.65
CA ASP A 235 -20.57 -8.21 -14.97
C ASP A 235 -20.42 -8.21 -13.44
N LEU A 236 -19.40 -8.89 -12.92
CA LEU A 236 -19.13 -8.94 -11.48
C LEU A 236 -18.67 -7.60 -10.92
N VAL A 237 -17.79 -6.89 -11.64
CA VAL A 237 -17.35 -5.53 -11.26
C VAL A 237 -18.52 -4.55 -11.25
N THR A 238 -19.41 -4.61 -12.25
CA THR A 238 -20.58 -3.73 -12.33
C THR A 238 -21.50 -3.91 -11.13
N ARG A 239 -21.75 -5.16 -10.74
CA ARG A 239 -22.54 -5.48 -9.54
C ARG A 239 -21.86 -4.99 -8.25
N LEU A 240 -20.54 -5.14 -8.15
CA LEU A 240 -19.79 -4.58 -7.02
C LEU A 240 -19.86 -3.05 -6.97
N ARG A 241 -19.73 -2.36 -8.12
CA ARG A 241 -19.86 -0.91 -8.22
C ARG A 241 -21.25 -0.43 -7.80
N GLU A 242 -22.30 -1.13 -8.22
CA GLU A 242 -23.68 -0.88 -7.77
C GLU A 242 -23.78 -1.03 -6.24
N ARG A 243 -23.22 -2.12 -5.70
CA ARG A 243 -23.29 -2.41 -4.26
C ARG A 243 -22.50 -1.43 -3.39
N VAL A 244 -21.37 -0.94 -3.86
CA VAL A 244 -20.55 0.08 -3.16
C VAL A 244 -21.34 1.37 -2.93
N ARG A 245 -22.21 1.76 -3.87
CA ARG A 245 -23.07 2.95 -3.71
C ARG A 245 -24.12 2.78 -2.62
N GLU A 246 -24.54 1.54 -2.37
CA GLU A 246 -25.57 1.20 -1.38
C GLU A 246 -24.99 0.92 0.01
N HIS A 247 -23.77 0.38 0.07
CA HIS A 247 -23.14 -0.04 1.31
C HIS A 247 -21.68 0.43 1.40
N PRO A 248 -21.39 1.39 2.30
CA PRO A 248 -20.07 2.01 2.36
C PRO A 248 -19.05 1.21 3.17
N TYR A 249 -19.36 0.03 3.71
CA TYR A 249 -18.48 -0.73 4.60
C TYR A 249 -17.84 -1.95 3.91
N ASP A 250 -16.52 -2.11 4.07
CA ASP A 250 -15.74 -3.17 3.43
C ASP A 250 -16.19 -4.59 3.82
N ASP A 251 -16.53 -4.82 5.09
CA ASP A 251 -17.00 -6.13 5.55
C ASP A 251 -18.31 -6.55 4.89
N THR A 252 -19.16 -5.58 4.54
CA THR A 252 -20.42 -5.85 3.84
C THR A 252 -20.16 -6.17 2.36
N LEU A 253 -19.23 -5.46 1.74
CA LEU A 253 -18.83 -5.70 0.35
C LEU A 253 -18.09 -7.01 0.17
N LEU A 254 -17.19 -7.36 1.10
CA LEU A 254 -16.50 -8.65 1.09
C LEU A 254 -17.48 -9.81 1.25
N ARG A 255 -18.45 -9.69 2.15
CA ARG A 255 -19.49 -10.70 2.33
C ARG A 255 -20.34 -10.86 1.07
N TYR A 256 -20.77 -9.75 0.47
CA TYR A 256 -21.49 -9.78 -0.80
C TYR A 256 -20.65 -10.43 -1.91
N ALA A 257 -19.37 -10.09 -2.02
CA ALA A 257 -18.47 -10.66 -3.01
C ALA A 257 -18.27 -12.18 -2.84
N VAL A 258 -18.18 -12.68 -1.61
CA VAL A 258 -17.98 -14.10 -1.33
C VAL A 258 -19.28 -14.89 -1.36
N ASP A 259 -20.31 -14.43 -0.65
CA ASP A 259 -21.54 -15.20 -0.42
C ASP A 259 -22.52 -15.07 -1.59
N ASP A 260 -22.71 -13.85 -2.11
CA ASP A 260 -23.69 -13.57 -3.16
C ASP A 260 -23.10 -13.76 -4.56
N LEU A 261 -21.88 -13.26 -4.80
CA LEU A 261 -21.18 -13.40 -6.08
C LEU A 261 -20.33 -14.67 -6.19
N GLY A 262 -20.14 -15.42 -5.09
CA GLY A 262 -19.43 -16.70 -5.10
C GLY A 262 -17.93 -16.58 -5.40
N LEU A 263 -17.30 -15.42 -5.21
CA LEU A 263 -15.88 -15.22 -5.50
C LEU A 263 -14.99 -15.94 -4.48
N GLU A 264 -13.83 -16.40 -4.95
CA GLU A 264 -12.76 -16.81 -4.05
C GLU A 264 -12.34 -15.64 -3.14
N SER A 265 -12.10 -15.89 -1.86
CA SER A 265 -11.90 -14.83 -0.86
C SER A 265 -10.73 -13.88 -1.16
N GLY A 266 -9.63 -14.40 -1.72
CA GLY A 266 -8.50 -13.59 -2.19
C GLY A 266 -8.86 -12.71 -3.38
N GLU A 267 -9.61 -13.23 -4.35
CA GLU A 267 -10.13 -12.43 -5.47
C GLU A 267 -11.17 -11.41 -5.06
N ALA A 268 -12.11 -11.77 -4.18
CA ALA A 268 -13.10 -10.87 -3.61
C ALA A 268 -12.41 -9.64 -3.01
N ARG A 269 -11.39 -9.86 -2.19
CA ARG A 269 -10.59 -8.80 -1.58
C ARG A 269 -9.90 -7.90 -2.61
N ARG A 270 -9.28 -8.47 -3.65
CA ARG A 270 -8.62 -7.71 -4.72
C ARG A 270 -9.60 -6.90 -5.54
N LEU A 271 -10.76 -7.46 -5.87
CA LEU A 271 -11.81 -6.77 -6.63
C LEU A 271 -12.45 -5.66 -5.81
N VAL A 272 -12.79 -5.90 -4.55
CA VAL A 272 -13.30 -4.86 -3.64
C VAL A 272 -12.27 -3.75 -3.48
N PHE A 273 -11.00 -4.09 -3.26
CA PHE A 273 -9.91 -3.10 -3.22
C PHE A 273 -9.85 -2.27 -4.51
N ALA A 274 -9.89 -2.90 -5.68
CA ALA A 274 -9.85 -2.20 -6.95
C ALA A 274 -11.07 -1.27 -7.16
N VAL A 275 -12.29 -1.75 -6.88
CA VAL A 275 -13.51 -0.93 -7.00
C VAL A 275 -13.48 0.24 -6.00
N ARG A 276 -12.94 0.03 -4.80
CA ARG A 276 -12.76 1.10 -3.82
C ARG A 276 -11.82 2.17 -4.31
N GLN A 277 -10.73 1.79 -4.96
CA GLN A 277 -9.79 2.73 -5.56
C GLN A 277 -10.45 3.46 -6.74
N GLU A 278 -11.31 2.80 -7.53
CA GLU A 278 -12.12 3.51 -8.51
C GLU A 278 -13.05 4.52 -7.85
N THR A 279 -13.75 4.21 -6.76
CA THR A 279 -14.67 5.16 -6.10
C THR A 279 -13.97 6.24 -5.28
N GLY A 280 -12.79 5.95 -4.73
CA GLY A 280 -11.94 6.91 -4.03
C GLY A 280 -11.21 7.85 -4.99
N VAL A 281 -11.03 7.44 -6.26
CA VAL A 281 -10.43 8.25 -7.33
C VAL A 281 -11.48 8.85 -8.29
N ALA A 282 -12.70 8.30 -8.37
CA ALA A 282 -13.76 8.78 -9.27
C ALA A 282 -14.43 10.10 -8.84
N GLY A 283 -14.10 10.62 -7.66
CA GLY A 283 -14.42 11.99 -7.28
C GLY A 283 -13.22 12.94 -7.28
N GLY A 284 -12.06 12.46 -7.77
CA GLY A 284 -10.81 13.21 -7.74
C GLY A 284 -10.34 13.55 -6.32
N PRO A 285 -9.27 14.34 -6.22
CA PRO A 285 -8.72 14.79 -4.94
C PRO A 285 -9.75 15.56 -4.10
N GLU A 286 -10.71 16.22 -4.75
CA GLU A 286 -11.80 16.95 -4.13
C GLU A 286 -12.72 16.07 -3.28
N ALA A 287 -13.21 14.95 -3.83
CA ALA A 287 -14.12 14.08 -3.10
C ALA A 287 -13.43 13.40 -1.92
N ARG A 288 -12.15 13.07 -2.06
CA ARG A 288 -11.37 12.49 -0.96
C ARG A 288 -11.10 13.50 0.16
N LEU A 289 -10.78 14.75 -0.19
CA LEU A 289 -10.66 15.84 0.77
C LEU A 289 -11.99 16.11 1.48
N ARG A 290 -13.11 16.05 0.75
CA ARG A 290 -14.46 16.24 1.28
C ARG A 290 -14.86 15.12 2.24
N GLU A 291 -14.59 13.88 1.89
CA GLU A 291 -14.84 12.72 2.75
C GLU A 291 -14.10 12.83 4.10
N LEU A 292 -12.81 13.20 4.07
CA LEU A 292 -12.01 13.38 5.29
C LEU A 292 -12.47 14.59 6.12
N ALA A 293 -12.88 15.67 5.46
CA ALA A 293 -13.43 16.85 6.13
C ALA A 293 -14.79 16.56 6.78
N ASP A 294 -15.68 15.85 6.09
CA ASP A 294 -17.01 15.47 6.59
C ASP A 294 -16.94 14.44 7.73
N ALA A 295 -15.89 13.61 7.73
CA ALA A 295 -15.58 12.71 8.85
C ALA A 295 -14.95 13.43 10.07
N GLY A 296 -14.66 14.73 9.97
CA GLY A 296 -14.04 15.51 11.03
C GLY A 296 -12.52 15.30 11.18
N GLU A 297 -11.88 14.58 10.26
CA GLU A 297 -10.46 14.26 10.29
C GLU A 297 -9.63 15.38 9.62
N ILE A 298 -9.73 16.60 10.16
CA ILE A 298 -9.12 17.83 9.59
C ILE A 298 -7.60 17.68 9.36
N HIS A 299 -6.88 17.02 10.26
CA HIS A 299 -5.43 16.80 10.12
C HIS A 299 -5.07 15.85 8.98
N ALA A 300 -5.81 14.74 8.82
CA ALA A 300 -5.58 13.79 7.73
C ALA A 300 -5.95 14.41 6.37
N ALA A 301 -7.01 15.23 6.35
CA ALA A 301 -7.40 16.00 5.18
C ALA A 301 -6.32 17.03 4.78
N ALA A 302 -5.70 17.69 5.75
CA ALA A 302 -4.64 18.67 5.51
C ALA A 302 -3.33 18.04 5.04
N ASP A 303 -2.94 16.90 5.61
CA ASP A 303 -1.77 16.13 5.16
C ASP A 303 -1.95 15.67 3.71
N LEU A 304 -3.13 15.15 3.37
CA LEU A 304 -3.46 14.78 1.99
C LEU A 304 -3.42 16.01 1.06
N ALA A 305 -4.03 17.13 1.47
CA ALA A 305 -3.98 18.36 0.71
C ALA A 305 -2.53 18.83 0.44
N ALA A 306 -1.61 18.66 1.39
CA ALA A 306 -0.21 19.06 1.24
C ALA A 306 0.56 18.20 0.21
N THR A 307 0.13 16.97 -0.03
CA THR A 307 0.76 16.07 -1.01
C THR A 307 0.29 16.27 -2.45
N LEU A 308 -0.84 16.99 -2.64
CA LEU A 308 -1.44 17.21 -3.94
C LEU A 308 -0.94 18.55 -4.53
N THR A 309 0.03 18.48 -5.44
CA THR A 309 0.73 19.66 -6.00
C THR A 309 0.12 20.25 -7.27
N ASP A 310 -0.75 19.52 -7.97
CA ASP A 310 -1.41 19.98 -9.20
C ASP A 310 -2.95 19.85 -9.06
N LEU A 311 -3.53 20.71 -8.21
CA LEU A 311 -4.98 20.80 -8.02
C LEU A 311 -5.53 22.02 -8.73
N ASP A 312 -6.60 21.81 -9.52
CA ASP A 312 -7.33 22.88 -10.21
C ASP A 312 -8.79 22.91 -9.74
N GLY A 313 -9.43 24.09 -9.81
CA GLY A 313 -10.86 24.24 -9.58
C GLY A 313 -11.29 23.95 -8.12
N PRO A 314 -12.46 23.31 -7.90
CA PRO A 314 -13.04 23.17 -6.56
C PRO A 314 -12.19 22.31 -5.60
N ALA A 315 -11.32 21.44 -6.12
CA ALA A 315 -10.35 20.67 -5.34
C ALA A 315 -9.29 21.56 -4.68
N ALA A 316 -8.83 22.59 -5.38
CA ALA A 316 -7.84 23.55 -4.87
C ALA A 316 -8.45 24.46 -3.80
N GLU A 317 -9.70 24.88 -3.99
CA GLU A 317 -10.45 25.70 -3.02
C GLU A 317 -10.68 24.92 -1.71
N LEU A 318 -11.11 23.66 -1.80
CA LEU A 318 -11.33 22.82 -0.62
C LEU A 318 -10.01 22.50 0.11
N ALA A 319 -8.93 22.22 -0.64
CA ALA A 319 -7.60 22.05 -0.06
C ALA A 319 -7.11 23.32 0.66
N ALA A 320 -7.38 24.50 0.13
CA ALA A 320 -7.04 25.78 0.77
C ALA A 320 -7.89 26.03 2.02
N GLU A 321 -9.19 25.73 1.99
CA GLU A 321 -10.08 25.87 3.14
C GLU A 321 -9.68 24.93 4.29
N ILE A 322 -9.35 23.68 3.99
CA ILE A 322 -8.89 22.69 4.99
C ILE A 322 -7.58 23.14 5.64
N ARG A 323 -6.63 23.69 4.85
CA ARG A 323 -5.38 24.26 5.39
C ARG A 323 -5.62 25.50 6.25
N ALA A 324 -6.66 26.28 5.98
CA ALA A 324 -7.01 27.48 6.76
C ALA A 324 -7.78 27.18 8.06
N ARG A 325 -8.32 25.97 8.22
CA ARG A 325 -9.04 25.51 9.43
C ARG A 325 -8.13 24.84 10.47
N LEU A 326 -6.85 24.64 10.15
CA LEU A 326 -5.79 24.27 11.10
C LEU A 326 -5.26 25.49 11.85
#